data_AF-A0AAV5DMU2-F1
#
_entry.id   AF-A0AAV5DMU2-F1
#
_cell.length_a   1.000
_cell.length_b   1.000
_cell.length_c   1.000
_cell.angle_alpha   90.00
_cell.angle_beta   90.00
_cell.angle_gamma   90.00
#
_symmetry.space_group_name_H-M   'P 1'
#
loop_
_entity.id
_entity.type
_entity.pdbx_description
1 polymer ?
#
loop_
_entity_poly.entity_id
_entity_poly.type
_entity_poly.pdbx_seq_one_letter_code
_entity_poly.pdbx_strand_id
1 'polypeptide(L)'
;MLLLEIVTRRSNCISDDHSVMNLLRDVWDHWTRGSILQMLDQSLDRYSQSQALRCIHIGLLCVQVDPFDRPDMSAVVFMLVRDRMELQPSKEPVLFFTGGTPSTV
;
A
#
# COMPACT_ATOMS: atom_id res chain seq x y z
N MET A 1 -0.18 -0.43 7.05
CA MET A 1 0.79 -1.53 6.91
C MET A 1 0.15 -2.91 7.02
N LEU A 2 -0.63 -3.22 8.08
CA LEU A 2 -1.30 -4.53 8.23
C LEU A 2 -2.19 -4.96 7.03
N LEU A 3 -2.87 -4.01 6.37
CA LEU A 3 -3.70 -4.32 5.19
C LEU A 3 -2.90 -4.88 4.01
N LEU A 4 -1.67 -4.39 3.78
CA LEU A 4 -0.81 -4.88 2.70
C LEU A 4 -0.32 -6.30 2.99
N GLU A 5 -0.02 -6.60 4.26
CA GLU A 5 0.42 -7.93 4.70
C GLU A 5 -0.67 -8.98 4.57
N ILE A 6 -1.91 -8.63 4.95
CA ILE A 6 -3.07 -9.52 4.82
C ILE A 6 -3.35 -9.84 3.34
N VAL A 7 -3.24 -8.83 2.46
CA VAL A 7 -3.60 -8.97 1.05
C VAL A 7 -2.51 -9.68 0.24
N THR A 8 -1.23 -9.43 0.52
CA THR A 8 -0.11 -10.07 -0.19
C THR A 8 0.26 -11.44 0.39
N ARG A 9 -0.28 -11.79 1.57
CA ARG A 9 0.02 -13.03 2.32
C ARG A 9 1.52 -13.29 2.52
N ARG A 10 2.35 -12.26 2.35
CA ARG A 10 3.77 -12.29 2.68
C ARG A 10 3.90 -11.93 4.14
N SER A 11 4.27 -12.92 4.94
CA SER A 11 4.60 -12.72 6.35
C SER A 11 5.89 -11.92 6.43
N ASN A 12 5.80 -10.61 6.70
CA ASN A 12 6.93 -9.90 7.28
C ASN A 12 7.16 -10.53 8.66
N CYS A 13 8.28 -11.23 8.85
CA CYS A 13 8.75 -11.49 10.19
C CYS A 13 8.92 -10.13 10.88
N ILE A 14 8.20 -9.94 11.99
CA ILE A 14 7.98 -8.68 12.73
C ILE A 14 9.28 -8.09 13.35
N SER A 15 10.45 -8.45 12.82
CA SER A 15 11.75 -8.13 13.40
C SER A 15 12.60 -7.16 12.58
N ASP A 16 12.23 -6.80 11.34
CA ASP A 16 13.10 -6.01 10.48
C ASP A 16 12.35 -4.92 9.68
N ASP A 17 12.65 -3.65 10.01
CA ASP A 17 12.13 -2.46 9.33
C ASP A 17 12.43 -2.50 7.82
N HIS A 18 13.57 -3.09 7.46
CA HIS A 18 13.96 -3.33 6.07
C HIS A 18 13.00 -4.25 5.31
N SER A 19 12.39 -5.24 5.98
CA SER A 19 11.42 -6.17 5.35
C SER A 19 10.14 -5.44 4.94
N VAL A 20 9.69 -4.51 5.78
CA VAL A 20 8.47 -3.73 5.54
C VAL A 20 8.67 -2.72 4.42
N MET A 21 9.83 -2.07 4.39
CA MET A 21 10.21 -1.16 3.30
C MET A 21 10.34 -1.88 1.96
N ASN A 22 10.89 -3.10 1.96
CA ASN A 22 10.99 -3.93 0.76
C ASN A 22 9.60 -4.34 0.24
N LEU A 23 8.67 -4.72 1.12
CA LEU A 23 7.30 -5.06 0.71
C LEU A 23 6.56 -3.86 0.11
N LEU A 24 6.66 -2.68 0.72
CA LEU A 24 6.05 -1.45 0.20
C LEU A 24 6.63 -1.08 -1.17
N ARG A 25 7.93 -1.28 -1.38
CA ARG A 25 8.60 -1.05 -2.66
C ARG A 25 8.11 -2.02 -3.74
N ASP A 26 8.05 -3.30 -3.41
CA ASP A 26 7.54 -4.33 -4.31
C ASP A 26 6.09 -4.02 -4.72
N VAL A 27 5.23 -3.68 -3.74
CA VAL A 27 3.82 -3.32 -3.99
C VAL A 27 3.72 -2.08 -4.87
N TRP A 28 4.53 -1.04 -4.62
CA TRP A 28 4.51 0.19 -5.41
C TRP A 28 4.95 -0.03 -6.87
N ASP A 29 6.01 -0.82 -7.09
CA ASP A 29 6.47 -1.16 -8.44
C ASP A 29 5.40 -1.96 -9.21
N HIS A 30 4.75 -2.92 -8.56
CA HIS A 30 3.65 -3.66 -9.18
C HIS A 30 2.39 -2.81 -9.39
N TRP A 31 2.12 -1.86 -8.49
CA TRP A 31 1.02 -0.91 -8.61
C TRP A 31 1.21 0.00 -9.83
N THR A 32 2.39 0.60 -9.96
CA THR A 32 2.74 1.50 -11.09
C THR A 32 2.83 0.76 -12.43
N ARG A 33 3.27 -0.50 -12.45
CA ARG A 33 3.25 -1.35 -13.66
C ARG A 33 1.88 -1.94 -13.99
N GLY A 34 0.89 -1.80 -13.11
CA GLY A 34 -0.43 -2.44 -13.27
C GLY A 34 -0.41 -3.97 -13.11
N SER A 35 0.65 -4.54 -12.55
CA SER A 35 0.82 -5.98 -12.31
C SER A 35 0.43 -6.41 -10.89
N ILE A 36 -0.13 -5.52 -10.07
CA ILE A 36 -0.48 -5.78 -8.66
C ILE A 36 -1.42 -6.98 -8.46
N LEU A 37 -2.26 -7.32 -9.44
CA LEU A 37 -3.09 -8.52 -9.41
C LEU A 37 -2.27 -9.82 -9.32
N GLN A 38 -1.03 -9.82 -9.82
CA GLN A 38 -0.12 -10.98 -9.74
C GLN A 38 0.41 -11.20 -8.32
N MET A 39 0.38 -10.17 -7.48
CA MET A 39 0.76 -10.27 -6.06
C MET A 39 -0.38 -10.75 -5.17
N LEU A 40 -1.61 -10.80 -5.67
CA LEU A 40 -2.76 -11.28 -4.93
C LEU A 40 -2.80 -12.81 -4.88
N ASP A 41 -3.35 -13.35 -3.81
CA ASP A 41 -3.60 -14.78 -3.69
C ASP A 41 -4.56 -15.25 -4.82
N GLN A 42 -4.10 -16.22 -5.62
CA GLN A 42 -4.82 -16.75 -6.77
C GLN A 42 -6.10 -17.51 -6.37
N SER A 43 -6.25 -17.86 -5.09
CA SER A 43 -7.46 -18.48 -4.56
C SER A 43 -8.61 -17.49 -4.33
N LEU A 44 -8.35 -16.17 -4.43
CA LEU A 44 -9.37 -15.14 -4.30
C LEU A 44 -10.28 -15.09 -5.53
N ASP A 45 -11.58 -14.99 -5.29
CA ASP A 45 -12.54 -14.72 -6.36
C ASP A 45 -12.44 -13.27 -6.85
N ARG A 46 -13.07 -12.97 -7.99
CA ARG A 46 -12.97 -11.65 -8.64
C ARG A 46 -13.45 -10.51 -7.73
N TYR A 47 -14.45 -10.77 -6.89
CA TYR A 47 -14.95 -9.80 -5.92
C TYR A 47 -13.89 -9.53 -4.84
N SER A 48 -13.33 -10.58 -4.23
CA SER A 48 -12.29 -10.43 -3.21
C SER A 48 -11.01 -9.81 -3.77
N GLN A 49 -10.65 -10.09 -5.03
CA GLN A 49 -9.54 -9.42 -5.72
C GLN A 49 -9.80 -7.91 -5.86
N SER A 50 -11.02 -7.51 -6.22
CA SER A 50 -11.39 -6.09 -6.30
C SER A 50 -11.29 -5.40 -4.94
N GLN A 51 -11.72 -6.08 -3.86
CA GLN A 51 -11.59 -5.57 -2.50
C GLN A 51 -10.14 -5.48 -2.05
N ALA A 52 -9.34 -6.50 -2.36
CA ALA A 52 -7.91 -6.53 -2.10
C ALA A 52 -7.16 -5.38 -2.79
N LEU A 53 -7.41 -5.14 -4.07
CA LEU A 53 -6.85 -3.99 -4.80
C LEU A 53 -7.19 -2.66 -4.14
N ARG A 54 -8.44 -2.54 -3.66
CA ARG A 54 -8.92 -1.35 -3.00
C ARG A 54 -8.25 -1.14 -1.64
N CYS A 55 -8.08 -2.21 -0.86
CA CYS A 55 -7.31 -2.20 0.37
C CYS A 55 -5.85 -1.80 0.14
N ILE A 56 -5.23 -2.28 -0.95
CA ILE A 56 -3.87 -1.87 -1.34
C ILE A 56 -3.85 -0.37 -1.65
N HIS A 57 -4.81 0.12 -2.44
CA HIS A 57 -4.88 1.54 -2.79
C HIS A 57 -5.04 2.44 -1.55
N ILE A 58 -5.94 2.09 -0.64
CA ILE A 58 -6.13 2.79 0.63
C ILE A 58 -4.84 2.72 1.47
N GLY A 59 -4.19 1.55 1.50
CA GLY A 59 -2.90 1.35 2.16
C GLY A 59 -1.81 2.29 1.63
N LEU A 60 -1.75 2.49 0.30
CA LEU A 60 -0.83 3.42 -0.35
C LEU A 60 -1.14 4.89 -0.02
N LEU A 61 -2.43 5.25 0.10
CA LEU A 61 -2.83 6.59 0.56
C LEU A 61 -2.43 6.85 2.02
N CYS A 62 -2.46 5.83 2.89
CA CYS A 62 -2.09 5.97 4.29
C CYS A 62 -0.58 6.19 4.52
N VAL A 63 0.26 5.83 3.56
CA VAL A 63 1.73 5.96 3.65
C VAL A 63 2.26 7.13 2.81
N GLN A 64 1.38 8.05 2.41
CA GLN A 64 1.79 9.26 1.72
C GLN A 64 2.76 10.09 2.57
N VAL A 65 3.73 10.69 1.91
CA VAL A 65 4.76 11.49 2.58
C VAL A 65 4.16 12.74 3.17
N ASP A 66 3.38 13.45 2.36
CA ASP A 66 2.64 14.62 2.81
C ASP A 66 1.54 14.18 3.79
N PRO A 67 1.56 14.64 5.06
CA PRO A 67 0.47 14.36 6.00
C PRO A 67 -0.89 14.87 5.51
N PHE A 68 -0.93 15.89 4.66
CA PHE A 68 -2.19 16.39 4.07
C PHE A 68 -2.77 15.48 3.00
N ASP A 69 -1.95 14.61 2.38
CA ASP A 69 -2.41 13.60 1.44
C ASP A 69 -2.84 12.29 2.15
N ARG A 70 -2.58 12.16 3.46
CA ARG A 70 -2.99 10.99 4.24
C ARG A 70 -4.48 11.10 4.58
N PRO A 71 -5.29 10.08 4.29
CA PRO A 71 -6.68 10.06 4.70
C PRO A 71 -6.75 9.99 6.24
N ASP A 72 -7.69 10.75 6.81
CA ASP A 72 -8.05 10.61 8.22
C ASP A 72 -8.55 9.18 8.50
N MET A 73 -8.37 8.67 9.72
CA MET A 73 -8.82 7.33 10.09
C MET A 73 -10.32 7.13 9.87
N SER A 74 -11.13 8.18 10.06
CA SER A 74 -12.56 8.15 9.73
C SER A 74 -12.81 8.01 8.23
N ALA A 75 -11.99 8.66 7.39
CA ALA A 75 -12.04 8.55 5.94
C ALA A 75 -11.60 7.15 5.48
N VAL A 76 -10.58 6.56 6.11
CA VAL A 76 -10.13 5.18 5.84
C VAL A 76 -11.26 4.18 6.09
N VAL A 77 -11.93 4.26 7.24
CA VAL A 77 -13.09 3.40 7.55
C VAL A 77 -14.21 3.62 6.54
N PHE A 78 -14.49 4.87 6.18
CA PHE A 78 -15.52 5.19 5.20
C PHE A 78 -15.19 4.62 3.80
N MET A 79 -13.93 4.72 3.37
CA MET A 79 -13.45 4.15 2.11
C MET A 79 -13.58 2.62 2.12
N LEU A 80 -13.24 1.95 3.23
CA LEU A 80 -13.38 0.50 3.36
C LEU A 80 -14.83 0.03 3.34
N VAL A 81 -15.73 0.74 4.03
CA VAL A 81 -17.15 0.36 4.16
C VAL A 81 -17.93 0.61 2.87
N ARG A 82 -17.57 1.65 2.10
CA ARG A 82 -18.36 2.08 0.94
C ARG A 82 -17.77 1.58 -0.37
N ASP A 83 -18.18 0.39 -0.83
CA ASP A 83 -17.63 -0.33 -1.99
C ASP A 83 -17.42 0.45 -3.31
N ARG A 84 -18.17 1.53 -3.53
CA ARG A 84 -18.17 2.29 -4.79
C ARG A 84 -17.64 3.72 -4.67
N MET A 85 -16.83 4.00 -3.65
CA MET A 85 -16.18 5.30 -3.55
C MET A 85 -14.93 5.33 -4.44
N GLU A 86 -14.88 6.30 -5.36
CA GLU A 86 -13.67 6.61 -6.11
C GLU A 86 -12.59 7.10 -5.15
N LEU A 87 -11.43 6.45 -5.21
CA LEU A 87 -10.26 6.79 -4.42
C LEU A 87 -9.39 7.75 -5.23
N GLN A 88 -8.84 8.75 -4.56
CA GLN A 88 -7.86 9.63 -5.19
C GLN A 88 -6.61 8.84 -5.57
N PRO A 89 -5.95 9.17 -6.70
CA PRO A 89 -4.75 8.47 -7.11
C PRO A 89 -3.65 8.64 -6.05
N SER A 90 -3.05 7.53 -5.63
CA SER A 90 -1.87 7.58 -4.77
C SER A 90 -0.69 8.23 -5.51
N LYS A 91 -0.04 9.19 -4.86
CA LYS A 91 1.26 9.72 -5.27
C LYS A 91 2.37 8.77 -4.84
N GLU A 92 3.53 8.86 -5.51
CA GLU A 92 4.70 8.07 -5.16
C GLU A 92 5.19 8.38 -3.75
N PRO A 93 5.20 7.39 -2.83
CA PRO A 93 5.75 7.63 -1.52
C PRO A 93 7.26 7.81 -1.64
N VAL A 94 7.78 9.01 -1.35
CA VAL A 94 9.23 9.35 -1.29
C VAL A 94 9.99 8.55 -0.21
N LEU A 95 9.30 7.66 0.53
CA LEU A 95 9.89 6.65 1.42
C LEU A 95 10.98 5.79 0.73
N PHE A 96 11.07 5.81 -0.59
CA PHE A 96 12.13 5.13 -1.36
C PHE A 96 13.50 5.82 -1.37
N PHE A 97 13.62 7.08 -0.90
CA PHE A 97 14.89 7.83 -0.96
C PHE A 97 15.67 7.88 0.36
N THR A 98 15.08 7.51 1.50
CA THR A 98 15.78 7.54 2.80
C THR A 98 16.55 6.24 3.07
N GLY A 99 17.37 5.83 2.10
CA GLY A 99 18.49 4.90 2.30
C GLY A 99 19.85 5.55 2.01
N GLY A 100 19.86 6.78 1.51
CA GLY A 100 21.07 7.59 1.37
C GLY A 100 20.95 8.81 2.27
N THR A 101 21.78 8.89 3.29
CA THR A 101 22.12 10.17 3.92
C THR A 101 22.55 11.12 2.80
N PRO A 102 21.91 12.30 2.59
CA PRO A 102 22.62 13.41 2.01
C PRO A 102 23.55 13.91 3.12
N SER A 103 24.74 13.32 3.19
CA SER A 103 25.84 13.91 3.95
C SER A 103 26.00 15.33 3.43
N THR A 104 25.68 16.25 4.33
CA THR A 104 25.77 17.69 4.14
C THR A 104 27.23 18.09 4.35
N VAL A 105 27.95 18.46 3.29
CA VAL A 105 28.96 19.56 3.22
C VAL A 105 29.66 19.53 1.87
#